data_AF-A0A023GGY2-F1
#
_entry.id   AF-A0A023GGY2-F1
#
_cell.length_a   1.000
_cell.length_b   1.000
_cell.length_c   1.000
_cell.angle_alpha   90.00
_cell.angle_beta   90.00
_cell.angle_gamma   90.00
#
_symmetry.space_group_name_H-M   'P 1'
#
loop_
_entity.id
_entity.type
_entity.pdbx_description
1 polymer ?
#
loop_
_entity_poly.entity_id
_entity_poly.type
_entity_poly.pdbx_seq_one_letter_code
_entity_poly.pdbx_strand_id
1 'polypeptide(L)'
;MFLQLMIIVTGNYNFFNLLTMTLCLSLVDDDFLLGIQRRSGKPGKLRTLANVAARTIALAVYCGLFYGTVKLFHLRFDNNWALHSKIGFTSAKLNQFLGSAMPILMWVAAASLAFHILVSFYRSLVNEKGVLSKIFSTLGTIIMGTAAVWVFCISLVPLSQLDAGMNRKLWPTIRTWHYKVEPFHLTSPYGLFRRMTGVGGRPELVLEGSDDPNGPWVELPFLYKPGDVNRSPPFIIPTSLG
;
A
#
# COMPACT_ATOMS: atom_id res chain seq x y z
N MET A 1 -10.96 -3.09 5.08
CA MET A 1 -11.92 -4.09 4.58
C MET A 1 -13.11 -3.45 3.88
N PHE A 2 -13.98 -2.70 4.59
CA PHE A 2 -15.20 -2.10 4.01
C PHE A 2 -14.98 -1.30 2.72
N LEU A 3 -13.98 -0.40 2.71
CA LEU A 3 -13.62 0.36 1.51
C LEU A 3 -13.32 -0.55 0.31
N GLN A 4 -12.60 -1.65 0.54
CA GLN A 4 -12.20 -2.56 -0.54
C GLN A 4 -13.37 -3.39 -1.08
N LEU A 5 -14.34 -3.73 -0.23
CA LEU A 5 -15.60 -4.33 -0.65
C LEU A 5 -16.40 -3.36 -1.53
N MET A 6 -16.49 -2.08 -1.14
CA MET A 6 -17.17 -1.07 -1.94
C MET A 6 -16.50 -0.85 -3.30
N ILE A 7 -15.17 -0.92 -3.34
CA ILE A 7 -14.42 -0.85 -4.60
C ILE A 7 -14.75 -2.06 -5.48
N ILE A 8 -14.75 -3.30 -4.95
CA ILE A 8 -15.14 -4.50 -5.70
C ILE A 8 -16.56 -4.37 -6.29
N VAL A 9 -17.50 -3.83 -5.51
CA VAL A 9 -18.90 -3.66 -5.93
C VAL A 9 -19.05 -2.57 -7.01
N THR A 10 -18.26 -1.50 -6.94
CA THR A 10 -18.35 -0.35 -7.86
C THR A 10 -17.46 -0.51 -9.10
N GLY A 11 -16.44 -1.36 -9.07
CA GLY A 11 -15.55 -1.63 -10.20
C GLY A 11 -14.63 -2.84 -9.98
N ASN A 12 -14.30 -3.56 -11.06
CA ASN A 12 -13.44 -4.73 -10.97
C ASN A 12 -11.95 -4.33 -11.07
N TYR A 13 -11.28 -4.19 -9.92
CA TYR A 13 -9.81 -4.02 -9.84
C TYR A 13 -9.06 -5.36 -9.64
N ASN A 14 -9.68 -6.47 -10.02
CA ASN A 14 -9.11 -7.81 -10.08
C ASN A 14 -8.42 -8.24 -8.76
N PHE A 15 -7.29 -8.95 -8.84
CA PHE A 15 -6.56 -9.53 -7.71
C PHE A 15 -6.11 -8.53 -6.64
N PHE A 16 -5.87 -7.26 -6.98
CA PHE A 16 -5.37 -6.28 -6.02
C PHE A 16 -6.31 -6.10 -4.82
N ASN A 17 -7.61 -6.15 -5.09
CA ASN A 17 -8.61 -5.98 -4.04
C ASN A 17 -8.56 -7.11 -3.02
N LEU A 18 -8.42 -8.34 -3.52
CA LEU A 18 -8.29 -9.54 -2.71
C LEU A 18 -6.98 -9.53 -1.92
N LEU A 19 -5.85 -9.19 -2.56
CA LEU A 19 -4.55 -9.12 -1.88
C LEU A 19 -4.57 -8.13 -0.70
N THR A 20 -5.13 -6.94 -0.92
CA THR A 20 -5.27 -5.93 0.14
C THR A 20 -6.15 -6.45 1.28
N MET A 21 -7.22 -7.17 0.95
CA MET A 21 -8.09 -7.77 1.96
C MET A 21 -7.36 -8.84 2.78
N THR A 22 -6.61 -9.73 2.13
CA THR A 22 -5.79 -10.75 2.79
C THR A 22 -4.75 -10.11 3.72
N LEU A 23 -4.08 -9.04 3.27
CA LEU A 23 -3.07 -8.36 4.08
C LEU A 23 -3.65 -7.66 5.31
N CYS A 24 -4.81 -7.00 5.23
CA CYS A 24 -5.38 -6.46 6.47
C CYS A 24 -6.04 -7.54 7.33
N LEU A 25 -6.44 -8.69 6.79
CA LEU A 25 -6.87 -9.84 7.60
C LEU A 25 -5.71 -10.41 8.42
N SER A 26 -4.50 -10.50 7.85
CA SER A 26 -3.32 -10.93 8.62
C SER A 26 -2.87 -9.94 9.71
N LEU A 27 -3.37 -8.70 9.65
CA LEU A 27 -3.15 -7.67 10.68
C LEU A 27 -4.22 -7.69 11.79
N VAL A 28 -5.28 -8.48 11.64
CA VAL A 28 -6.31 -8.62 12.68
C VAL A 28 -5.75 -9.47 13.81
N ASP A 29 -5.93 -9.00 15.06
CA ASP A 29 -5.47 -9.73 16.25
C ASP A 29 -6.03 -11.15 16.31
N ASP A 30 -5.17 -12.11 16.67
CA ASP A 30 -5.54 -13.53 16.84
C ASP A 30 -6.68 -13.71 17.84
N ASP A 31 -6.73 -12.88 18.89
CA ASP A 31 -7.79 -12.88 19.90
C ASP A 31 -9.18 -12.59 19.28
N PHE A 32 -9.24 -11.76 18.24
CA PHE A 32 -10.48 -11.46 17.52
C PHE A 32 -10.88 -12.59 16.58
N LEU A 33 -9.92 -13.20 15.87
CA LEU A 33 -10.20 -14.26 14.89
C LEU A 33 -10.54 -15.60 15.54
N LEU A 34 -9.82 -15.98 16.60
CA LEU A 34 -10.02 -17.27 17.27
C LEU A 34 -11.25 -17.26 18.18
N GLY A 35 -11.93 -16.12 18.32
CA GLY A 35 -13.07 -15.98 19.23
C GLY A 35 -12.71 -16.33 20.68
N ILE A 36 -11.42 -16.42 21.00
CA ILE A 36 -10.90 -16.66 22.35
C ILE A 36 -11.08 -15.33 23.07
N GLN A 37 -12.31 -15.08 23.47
CA GLN A 37 -12.66 -14.06 24.43
C GLN A 37 -12.02 -14.52 25.74
N ARG A 38 -10.72 -14.26 25.92
CA ARG A 38 -10.11 -14.24 27.24
C ARG A 38 -11.00 -13.30 28.02
N ARG A 39 -11.84 -13.86 28.90
CA ARG A 39 -12.63 -13.14 29.90
C ARG A 39 -11.64 -12.45 30.82
N SER A 40 -11.04 -11.39 30.32
CA SER A 40 -10.22 -10.47 31.07
C SER A 40 -11.21 -9.81 32.00
N GLY A 41 -11.05 -10.05 33.30
CA GLY A 41 -11.88 -9.47 34.35
C GLY A 41 -12.03 -7.95 34.17
N LYS A 42 -13.02 -7.37 34.85
CA LYS A 42 -13.41 -5.94 34.75
C LYS A 42 -12.19 -5.06 34.41
N PRO A 43 -12.17 -4.41 33.23
CA PRO A 43 -11.01 -3.65 32.82
C PRO A 43 -10.72 -2.59 33.88
N GLY A 44 -9.47 -2.55 34.38
CA GLY A 44 -9.06 -1.50 35.31
C GLY A 44 -9.31 -0.12 34.71
N LYS A 45 -9.58 0.88 35.56
CA LYS A 45 -9.92 2.26 35.13
C LYS A 45 -8.95 2.82 34.09
N LEU A 46 -7.66 2.48 34.20
CA LEU A 46 -6.60 2.87 33.26
C LEU A 46 -6.80 2.30 31.84
N ARG A 47 -7.23 1.03 31.72
CA ARG A 47 -7.48 0.38 30.42
C ARG A 47 -8.72 0.94 29.74
N THR A 48 -9.76 1.26 30.50
CA THR A 48 -10.94 1.97 29.97
C THR A 48 -10.59 3.37 29.47
N LEU A 49 -9.76 4.12 30.20
CA LEU A 49 -9.31 5.45 29.76
C LEU A 49 -8.48 5.35 28.47
N ALA A 50 -7.55 4.40 28.39
CA ALA A 50 -6.74 4.17 27.19
C ALA A 50 -7.61 3.79 25.98
N ASN A 51 -8.62 2.94 26.16
CA ASN A 51 -9.54 2.57 25.08
C ASN A 51 -10.39 3.75 24.60
N VAL A 52 -10.87 4.60 25.53
CA VAL A 52 -11.61 5.82 25.18
C VAL A 52 -10.70 6.77 24.41
N ALA A 53 -9.48 7.02 24.90
CA ALA A 53 -8.50 7.86 24.22
C ALA A 53 -8.15 7.33 22.82
N ALA A 54 -7.94 6.02 22.66
CA ALA A 54 -7.68 5.43 21.35
C ALA A 54 -8.84 5.63 20.37
N ARG A 55 -10.08 5.47 20.84
CA ARG A 55 -11.28 5.71 20.02
C ARG A 55 -11.46 7.18 19.65
N THR A 56 -11.18 8.10 20.57
CA THR A 56 -11.28 9.54 20.28
C THR A 56 -10.20 9.98 19.29
N ILE A 57 -8.97 9.48 19.42
CA ILE A 57 -7.90 9.72 18.45
C ILE A 57 -8.30 9.18 17.07
N ALA A 58 -8.82 7.95 17.00
CA ALA A 58 -9.26 7.37 15.73
C ALA A 58 -10.37 8.21 15.07
N LEU A 59 -11.37 8.66 15.84
CA LEU A 59 -12.43 9.54 15.35
C LEU A 59 -11.87 10.87 14.83
N ALA A 60 -10.95 11.49 15.57
CA ALA A 60 -10.31 12.73 15.17
C ALA A 60 -9.53 12.58 13.85
N VAL A 61 -8.83 11.46 13.66
CA VAL A 61 -8.14 11.14 12.40
C VAL A 61 -9.15 11.03 11.25
N TYR A 62 -10.26 10.31 11.44
CA TYR A 62 -11.29 10.20 10.39
C TYR A 62 -11.93 11.55 10.04
N CYS A 63 -12.25 12.37 11.04
CA CYS A 63 -12.75 13.73 10.82
C CYS A 63 -11.72 14.60 10.09
N GLY A 64 -10.45 14.51 10.46
CA GLY A 64 -9.35 15.22 9.82
C GLY A 64 -9.15 14.81 8.36
N LEU A 65 -9.22 13.50 8.06
CA LEU A 65 -9.17 12.98 6.70
C LEU A 65 -10.36 13.48 5.87
N PHE A 66 -11.57 13.43 6.42
CA PHE A 66 -12.77 13.91 5.73
C PHE A 66 -12.68 15.41 5.41
N TYR A 67 -12.29 16.22 6.39
CA TYR A 67 -12.05 17.66 6.20
C TYR A 67 -10.95 17.93 5.17
N GLY A 68 -9.86 17.17 5.25
CA GLY A 68 -8.76 17.23 4.28
C GLY A 68 -9.24 16.95 2.86
N THR A 69 -10.04 15.90 2.65
CA THR A 69 -10.61 15.56 1.34
C THR A 69 -11.51 16.67 0.81
N VAL A 70 -12.40 17.23 1.63
CA VAL A 70 -13.25 18.37 1.23
C VAL A 70 -12.43 19.57 0.80
N LYS A 71 -11.37 19.90 1.55
CA LYS A 71 -10.52 21.05 1.29
C LYS A 71 -9.57 20.86 0.10
N LEU A 72 -8.93 19.69 -0.01
CA LEU A 72 -7.94 19.39 -1.05
C LEU A 72 -8.57 19.14 -2.43
N PHE A 73 -9.78 18.60 -2.47
CA PHE A 73 -10.50 18.28 -3.71
C PHE A 73 -11.63 19.25 -4.04
N HIS A 74 -11.72 20.38 -3.33
CA HIS A 74 -12.74 21.41 -3.50
C HIS A 74 -14.13 20.83 -3.77
N LEU A 75 -14.59 19.92 -2.90
CA LEU A 75 -15.88 19.26 -3.06
C LEU A 75 -16.99 20.30 -2.99
N ARG A 76 -17.66 20.55 -4.12
CA ARG A 76 -18.83 21.43 -4.21
C ARG A 76 -20.05 20.60 -4.60
N PHE A 77 -21.13 20.82 -3.86
CA PHE A 77 -22.45 20.33 -4.23
C PHE A 77 -23.10 21.38 -5.12
N ASP A 78 -23.47 20.98 -6.34
CA ASP A 78 -24.28 21.81 -7.20
C ASP A 78 -25.78 21.68 -6.84
N ASN A 79 -26.60 22.65 -7.24
CA ASN A 79 -28.05 22.65 -6.95
C ASN A 79 -28.79 21.43 -7.55
N ASN A 80 -28.19 20.75 -8.54
CA ASN A 80 -28.72 19.55 -9.19
C ASN A 80 -28.27 18.23 -8.52
N TRP A 81 -27.81 18.27 -7.26
CA TRP A 81 -27.22 17.10 -6.55
C TRP A 81 -25.99 16.49 -7.23
N ALA A 82 -25.40 17.18 -8.21
CA ALA A 82 -24.16 16.77 -8.85
C ALA A 82 -22.95 17.17 -7.97
N LEU A 83 -22.11 16.19 -7.65
CA LEU A 83 -20.89 16.39 -6.86
C LEU A 83 -19.73 16.71 -7.80
N HIS A 84 -19.26 17.95 -7.77
CA HIS A 84 -18.09 18.38 -8.54
C HIS A 84 -16.85 18.36 -7.64
N SER A 85 -15.87 17.53 -8.02
CA SER A 85 -14.55 17.48 -7.38
C SER A 85 -13.49 18.04 -8.33
N LYS A 86 -12.67 18.98 -7.86
CA LYS A 86 -11.51 19.50 -8.61
C LYS A 86 -10.28 19.51 -7.72
N ILE A 87 -9.18 18.94 -8.20
CA ILE A 87 -7.91 18.91 -7.48
C ILE A 87 -7.43 20.34 -7.24
N GLY A 88 -7.35 20.75 -5.97
CA GLY A 88 -6.99 22.10 -5.52
C GLY A 88 -5.51 22.33 -5.27
N PHE A 89 -4.67 21.32 -5.51
CA PHE A 89 -3.23 21.38 -5.25
C PHE A 89 -2.42 21.14 -6.53
N THR A 90 -1.27 21.80 -6.60
CA THR A 90 -0.29 21.65 -7.68
C THR A 90 0.75 20.59 -7.31
N SER A 91 1.38 19.94 -8.30
CA SER A 91 2.46 18.97 -8.08
C SER A 91 3.59 19.50 -7.18
N ALA A 92 3.93 20.79 -7.29
CA ALA A 92 4.93 21.44 -6.43
C ALA A 92 4.52 21.46 -4.94
N LYS A 93 3.25 21.76 -4.63
CA LYS A 93 2.73 21.75 -3.25
C LYS A 93 2.70 20.34 -2.67
N LEU A 94 2.37 19.34 -3.50
CA LEU A 94 2.42 17.93 -3.10
C LEU A 94 3.84 17.50 -2.75
N ASN A 95 4.82 17.81 -3.61
CA ASN A 95 6.22 17.47 -3.37
C ASN A 95 6.76 18.16 -2.10
N GLN A 96 6.39 19.42 -1.86
CA GLN A 96 6.75 20.13 -0.64
C GLN A 96 6.17 19.45 0.62
N PHE A 97 4.90 19.04 0.55
CA PHE A 97 4.25 18.30 1.64
C PHE A 97 4.96 16.97 1.90
N LEU A 98 5.23 16.18 0.85
CA LEU A 98 5.94 14.91 0.96
C LEU A 98 7.33 15.10 1.59
N GLY A 99 8.08 16.12 1.18
CA GLY A 99 9.40 16.43 1.73
C GLY A 99 9.40 16.69 3.25
N SER A 100 8.29 17.21 3.79
CA SER A 100 8.13 17.42 5.24
C SER A 100 7.50 16.20 5.96
N ALA A 101 6.50 15.57 5.35
CA ALA A 101 5.75 14.47 5.96
C ALA A 101 6.53 13.16 6.01
N MET A 102 7.30 12.84 4.95
CA MET A 102 8.03 11.58 4.83
C MET A 102 9.06 11.35 5.96
N PRO A 103 9.93 12.33 6.32
CA PRO A 103 10.81 12.18 7.47
C PRO A 103 10.06 11.94 8.77
N ILE A 104 8.96 12.66 9.00
CA ILE A 104 8.15 12.53 10.23
C ILE A 104 7.59 11.11 10.32
N LEU A 105 7.03 10.60 9.23
CA LEU A 105 6.48 9.26 9.15
C LEU A 105 7.56 8.19 9.43
N MET A 106 8.76 8.35 8.89
CA MET A 106 9.88 7.44 9.13
C MET A 106 10.30 7.41 10.61
N TRP A 107 10.39 8.58 11.26
CA TRP A 107 10.74 8.66 12.69
C TRP A 107 9.64 8.08 13.58
N VAL A 108 8.37 8.35 13.28
CA VAL A 108 7.24 7.76 14.01
C VAL A 108 7.24 6.24 13.86
N ALA A 109 7.47 5.71 12.66
CA ALA A 109 7.53 4.28 12.42
C ALA A 109 8.73 3.62 13.14
N ALA A 110 9.90 4.26 13.12
CA ALA A 110 11.09 3.79 13.84
C ALA A 110 10.87 3.78 15.36
N ALA A 111 10.26 4.84 15.91
CA ALA A 111 9.93 4.93 17.33
C ALA A 111 8.91 3.85 17.74
N SER A 112 7.89 3.61 16.91
CA SER A 112 6.91 2.55 17.12
C SER A 112 7.57 1.17 17.14
N LEU A 113 8.44 0.88 16.17
CA LEU A 113 9.17 -0.39 16.10
C LEU A 113 10.07 -0.58 17.34
N ALA A 114 10.82 0.45 17.72
CA ALA A 114 11.68 0.41 18.90
C ALA A 114 10.86 0.15 20.18
N PHE A 115 9.72 0.82 20.33
CA PHE A 115 8.81 0.60 21.45
C PHE A 115 8.31 -0.85 21.52
N HIS A 116 7.88 -1.43 20.38
CA HIS A 116 7.41 -2.82 20.34
C HIS A 116 8.52 -3.84 20.65
N ILE A 117 9.74 -3.61 20.17
CA ILE A 117 10.90 -4.47 20.49
C ILE A 117 11.21 -4.40 21.99
N LEU A 118 11.24 -3.19 22.57
CA LEU A 118 11.48 -3.00 24.01
C LEU A 118 10.42 -3.67 24.87
N VAL A 119 9.13 -3.52 24.52
CA VAL A 119 8.04 -4.18 25.24
C VAL A 119 8.13 -5.69 25.11
N SER A 120 8.48 -6.22 23.93
CA SER A 120 8.63 -7.66 23.71
C SER A 120 9.80 -8.24 24.50
N PHE A 121 10.92 -7.52 24.53
CA PHE A 121 12.09 -7.88 25.32
C PHE A 121 11.78 -7.84 26.82
N TYR A 122 11.10 -6.79 27.30
CA TYR A 122 10.66 -6.70 28.70
C TYR A 122 9.75 -7.86 29.10
N ARG A 123 8.75 -8.20 28.26
CA ARG A 123 7.85 -9.33 28.51
C ARG A 123 8.61 -10.66 28.57
N SER A 124 9.56 -10.85 27.67
CA SER A 124 10.42 -12.04 27.63
C SER A 124 11.26 -12.20 28.90
N LEU A 125 11.75 -11.09 29.49
CA LEU A 125 12.51 -11.13 30.74
C LEU A 125 11.65 -11.22 32.01
N VAL A 126 10.44 -10.66 32.05
CA VAL A 126 9.70 -10.53 33.32
C VAL A 126 8.55 -11.52 33.45
N ASN A 127 7.86 -11.84 32.35
CA ASN A 127 6.63 -12.63 32.41
C ASN A 127 6.84 -14.13 32.26
N GLU A 128 7.98 -14.55 31.71
CA GLU A 128 8.29 -15.96 31.49
C GLU A 128 8.74 -16.66 32.78
N LYS A 129 8.11 -17.81 33.07
CA LYS A 129 8.41 -18.65 34.22
C LYS A 129 9.37 -19.76 33.81
N GLY A 130 10.51 -19.85 34.51
CA GLY A 130 11.54 -20.86 34.27
C GLY A 130 12.71 -20.36 33.44
N VAL A 131 13.93 -20.79 33.79
CA VAL A 131 15.18 -20.28 33.20
C VAL A 131 15.33 -20.69 31.73
N LEU A 132 14.97 -21.93 31.37
CA LEU A 132 15.05 -22.41 29.99
C LEU A 132 14.05 -21.68 29.07
N SER A 133 12.78 -21.53 29.48
CA SER A 133 11.78 -20.77 28.70
C SER A 133 12.24 -19.34 28.47
N LYS A 134 12.83 -18.72 29.50
CA LYS A 134 13.39 -17.37 29.43
C LYS A 134 14.54 -17.25 28.43
N ILE A 135 15.44 -18.22 28.38
CA ILE A 135 16.54 -18.22 27.39
C ILE A 135 16.00 -18.38 25.98
N PHE A 136 15.09 -19.33 25.74
CA PHE A 136 14.52 -19.55 24.41
C PHE A 136 13.67 -18.38 23.93
N SER A 137 12.84 -17.81 24.80
CA SER A 137 12.02 -16.63 24.48
C SER A 137 12.89 -15.40 24.23
N THR A 138 13.93 -15.15 25.03
CA THR A 138 14.83 -14.00 24.81
C THR A 138 15.58 -14.16 23.49
N LEU A 139 16.13 -15.34 23.21
CA LEU A 139 16.78 -15.63 21.94
C LEU A 139 15.82 -15.44 20.75
N GLY A 140 14.61 -15.98 20.84
CA GLY A 140 13.57 -15.80 19.82
C GLY A 140 13.21 -14.32 19.59
N THR A 141 13.06 -13.54 20.66
CA THR A 141 12.79 -12.09 20.54
C THR A 141 13.95 -11.32 19.93
N ILE A 142 15.20 -11.70 20.20
CA ILE A 142 16.38 -11.08 19.59
C ILE A 142 16.42 -11.39 18.09
N ILE A 143 16.19 -12.65 17.71
CA ILE A 143 16.17 -13.06 16.30
C ILE A 143 15.06 -12.32 15.53
N MET A 144 13.83 -12.35 16.05
CA MET A 144 12.69 -11.68 15.41
C MET A 144 12.82 -10.17 15.42
N GLY A 145 13.33 -9.57 16.50
CA GLY A 145 13.60 -8.14 16.58
C GLY A 145 14.64 -7.69 15.55
N THR A 146 15.71 -8.47 15.38
CA THR A 146 16.74 -8.20 14.37
C THR A 146 16.18 -8.33 12.95
N ALA A 147 15.39 -9.38 12.69
CA ALA A 147 14.70 -9.55 11.42
C ALA A 147 13.73 -8.40 11.12
N ALA A 148 12.95 -7.95 12.12
CA ALA A 148 12.02 -6.83 11.97
C ALA A 148 12.74 -5.51 11.66
N VAL A 149 13.86 -5.22 12.34
CA VAL A 149 14.70 -4.05 12.04
C VAL A 149 15.26 -4.15 10.62
N TRP A 150 15.71 -5.33 10.21
CA TRP A 150 16.24 -5.52 8.87
C TRP A 150 15.18 -5.31 7.79
N VAL A 151 13.99 -5.92 7.93
CA VAL A 151 12.84 -5.73 7.03
C VAL A 151 12.40 -4.26 7.00
N PHE A 152 12.39 -3.58 8.15
CA PHE A 152 12.10 -2.15 8.23
C PHE A 152 13.11 -1.33 7.42
N CYS A 153 14.41 -1.58 7.58
CA CYS A 153 15.46 -0.91 6.84
C CYS A 153 15.31 -1.08 5.32
N ILE A 154 15.14 -2.31 4.83
CA ILE A 154 14.96 -2.54 3.38
C ILE A 154 13.65 -1.92 2.84
N SER A 155 12.62 -1.78 3.69
CA SER A 155 11.37 -1.10 3.34
C SER A 155 11.51 0.42 3.17
N LEU A 156 12.54 1.03 3.75
CA LEU A 156 12.81 2.47 3.58
C LEU A 156 13.22 2.81 2.15
N VAL A 157 13.80 1.87 1.40
CA VAL A 157 14.24 2.09 0.02
C VAL A 157 13.06 2.41 -0.91
N PRO A 158 12.03 1.56 -1.05
CA PRO A 158 10.87 1.88 -1.88
C PRO A 158 10.10 3.10 -1.33
N LEU A 159 10.04 3.28 -0.01
CA LEU A 159 9.40 4.46 0.61
C LEU A 159 10.11 5.76 0.20
N SER A 160 11.45 5.76 0.18
CA SER A 160 12.25 6.93 -0.20
C SER A 160 12.09 7.32 -1.68
N GLN A 161 11.54 6.46 -2.54
CA GLN A 161 11.28 6.81 -3.94
C GLN A 161 10.16 7.87 -4.08
N LEU A 162 9.34 8.06 -3.05
CA LEU A 162 8.28 9.08 -3.04
C LEU A 162 8.83 10.52 -2.94
N ASP A 163 10.04 10.70 -2.41
CA ASP A 163 10.70 12.01 -2.33
C ASP A 163 12.17 11.92 -2.73
N ALA A 164 12.55 12.67 -3.76
CA ALA A 164 13.91 12.67 -4.29
C ALA A 164 14.96 13.15 -3.27
N GLY A 165 14.57 14.06 -2.37
CA GLY A 165 15.43 14.55 -1.29
C GLY A 165 15.76 13.46 -0.29
N MET A 166 14.75 12.71 0.16
CA MET A 166 14.91 11.58 1.07
C MET A 166 15.71 10.44 0.44
N ASN A 167 15.44 10.12 -0.82
CA ASN A 167 16.20 9.10 -1.53
C ASN A 167 17.71 9.37 -1.39
N ARG A 168 18.16 10.58 -1.71
CA ARG A 168 19.59 10.96 -1.65
C ARG A 168 20.22 10.84 -0.25
N LYS A 169 19.45 11.01 0.82
CA LYS A 169 19.95 10.94 2.20
C LYS A 169 20.03 9.50 2.76
N LEU A 170 19.47 8.53 2.05
CA LEU A 170 19.38 7.15 2.52
C LEU A 170 20.74 6.45 2.44
N TRP A 171 21.13 5.76 3.52
CA TRP A 171 22.44 5.12 3.64
C TRP A 171 22.68 4.12 2.48
N PRO A 172 23.78 4.23 1.71
CA PRO A 172 24.10 3.30 0.63
C PRO A 172 24.03 1.81 1.00
N THR A 173 24.41 1.42 2.22
CA THR A 173 24.37 0.02 2.67
C THR A 173 22.95 -0.55 2.68
N ILE A 174 21.95 0.25 3.04
CA ILE A 174 20.55 -0.20 3.06
C ILE A 174 20.07 -0.47 1.63
N ARG A 175 20.53 0.32 0.66
CA ARG A 175 20.23 0.11 -0.76
C ARG A 175 20.83 -1.19 -1.27
N THR A 176 22.09 -1.47 -0.96
CA THR A 176 22.74 -2.72 -1.40
C THR A 176 22.07 -3.94 -0.81
N TRP A 177 21.63 -3.88 0.45
CA TRP A 177 20.80 -4.93 1.04
C TRP A 177 19.49 -5.11 0.29
N HIS A 178 18.74 -4.04 0.06
CA HIS A 178 17.47 -4.10 -0.67
C HIS A 178 17.64 -4.72 -2.07
N TYR A 179 18.63 -4.29 -2.85
CA TYR A 179 18.89 -4.85 -4.18
C TYR A 179 19.25 -6.34 -4.16
N LYS A 180 19.92 -6.82 -3.11
CA LYS A 180 20.22 -8.26 -2.97
C LYS A 180 18.96 -9.09 -2.71
N VAL A 181 17.96 -8.52 -2.04
CA VAL A 181 16.69 -9.21 -1.74
C VAL A 181 15.54 -8.85 -2.68
N GLU A 182 15.75 -7.94 -3.63
CA GLU A 182 14.79 -7.57 -4.68
C GLU A 182 14.21 -8.79 -5.42
N PRO A 183 14.99 -9.84 -5.78
CA PRO A 183 14.43 -11.02 -6.44
C PRO A 183 13.36 -11.77 -5.63
N PHE A 184 13.38 -11.62 -4.30
CA PHE A 184 12.40 -12.25 -3.41
C PHE A 184 11.17 -11.36 -3.18
N HIS A 185 11.14 -10.16 -3.74
CA HIS A 185 10.02 -9.21 -3.64
C HIS A 185 9.55 -8.88 -2.21
N LEU A 186 10.42 -9.02 -1.20
CA LEU A 186 10.10 -8.77 0.21
C LEU A 186 9.59 -7.35 0.46
N THR A 187 10.12 -6.38 -0.27
CA THR A 187 9.71 -4.98 -0.19
C THR A 187 9.62 -4.43 -1.60
N SER A 188 8.40 -4.15 -2.06
CA SER A 188 8.16 -3.68 -3.44
C SER A 188 7.39 -2.35 -3.43
N PRO A 189 7.71 -1.40 -4.33
CA PRO A 189 6.92 -0.20 -4.51
C PRO A 189 5.63 -0.56 -5.28
N TYR A 190 4.55 -0.84 -4.55
CA TYR A 190 3.25 -1.13 -5.17
C TYR A 190 2.56 0.16 -5.63
N GLY A 191 2.29 0.25 -6.94
CA GLY A 191 1.48 1.31 -7.53
C GLY A 191 0.45 0.69 -8.46
N LEU A 192 -0.83 0.74 -8.05
CA LEU A 192 -1.95 0.09 -8.76
C LEU A 192 -2.05 0.48 -10.24
N PHE A 193 -1.65 1.71 -10.58
CA PHE A 193 -1.54 2.17 -11.96
C PHE A 193 -0.42 3.20 -12.10
N ARG A 194 0.84 2.75 -11.97
CA ARG A 194 2.01 3.64 -12.14
C ARG A 194 2.06 4.29 -13.54
N ARG A 195 1.33 3.73 -14.51
CA ARG A 195 0.89 4.37 -15.76
C ARG A 195 -0.58 4.01 -16.02
N MET A 196 -1.50 4.94 -15.82
CA MET A 196 -2.79 4.89 -16.51
C MET A 196 -2.57 5.45 -17.92
N THR A 197 -3.01 4.75 -18.96
CA THR A 197 -3.08 5.26 -20.34
C THR A 197 -4.21 6.30 -20.43
N GLY A 198 -4.04 7.45 -19.77
CA GLY A 198 -5.17 8.30 -19.37
C GLY A 198 -5.33 9.63 -20.11
N VAL A 199 -4.37 10.05 -20.94
CA VAL A 199 -4.47 11.38 -21.61
C VAL A 199 -4.19 11.31 -23.12
N GLY A 200 -3.96 10.11 -23.67
CA GLY A 200 -3.75 9.90 -25.11
C GLY A 200 -3.99 8.47 -25.58
N GLY A 201 -4.74 7.67 -24.79
CA GLY A 201 -4.95 6.25 -25.06
C GLY A 201 -3.71 5.39 -24.84
N ARG A 202 -3.82 4.10 -25.16
CA ARG A 202 -2.68 3.17 -25.23
C ARG A 202 -1.96 3.46 -26.56
N PRO A 203 -0.65 3.72 -26.57
CA PRO A 203 0.07 3.80 -27.83
C PRO A 203 0.02 2.42 -28.51
N GLU A 204 -0.53 2.38 -29.72
CA GLU A 204 -0.66 1.15 -30.49
C GLU A 204 0.27 1.20 -31.70
N LEU A 205 0.94 0.09 -31.98
CA LEU A 205 1.67 -0.05 -33.22
C LEU A 205 0.66 -0.26 -34.35
N VAL A 206 0.74 0.61 -35.36
CA VAL A 206 0.02 0.48 -36.63
C VAL A 206 1.07 0.15 -37.68
N LEU A 207 0.93 -1.02 -38.31
CA LEU A 207 1.78 -1.40 -39.43
C LEU A 207 1.03 -1.04 -40.70
N GLU A 208 1.68 -0.32 -41.61
CA GLU A 208 1.13 0.03 -42.90
C GLU A 208 1.95 -0.65 -44.00
N GLY A 209 1.27 -1.18 -45.01
CA GLY A 209 1.87 -1.80 -46.17
C GLY A 209 1.32 -1.19 -47.46
N SER A 210 2.14 -1.18 -48.51
CA SER A 210 1.76 -0.79 -49.86
C SER A 210 2.47 -1.71 -50.86
N ASP A 211 1.75 -2.15 -51.89
CA ASP A 211 2.33 -2.93 -52.99
C ASP A 211 3.11 -2.02 -53.97
N ASP A 212 2.82 -0.71 -53.96
CA ASP A 212 3.51 0.30 -54.76
C ASP A 212 4.44 1.17 -53.90
N PRO A 213 5.64 1.55 -54.39
CA PRO A 213 6.56 2.44 -53.68
C PRO A 213 5.96 3.83 -53.34
N ASN A 214 4.94 4.25 -54.08
CA ASN A 214 4.30 5.57 -53.96
C ASN A 214 2.96 5.54 -53.22
N GLY A 215 2.56 4.40 -52.63
CA GLY A 215 1.26 4.22 -51.99
C GLY A 215 0.15 3.76 -52.95
N PRO A 216 -1.08 3.54 -52.45
CA PRO A 216 -1.57 3.91 -51.12
C PRO A 216 -1.12 2.95 -50.02
N TRP A 217 -0.71 3.51 -48.89
CA TRP A 217 -0.42 2.77 -47.66
C TRP A 217 -1.72 2.38 -46.97
N VAL A 218 -1.87 1.11 -46.65
CA VAL A 218 -3.05 0.55 -45.97
C VAL A 218 -2.62 -0.07 -44.65
N GLU A 219 -3.39 0.18 -43.59
CA GLU A 219 -3.18 -0.46 -42.29
C GLU A 219 -3.35 -1.98 -42.43
N LEU A 220 -2.34 -2.72 -41.98
CA LEU A 220 -2.38 -4.18 -41.86
C LEU A 220 -2.97 -4.54 -40.49
N PRO A 221 -4.23 -5.02 -40.43
CA PRO A 221 -4.88 -5.31 -39.16
C PRO A 221 -4.29 -6.59 -38.53
N PHE A 222 -3.89 -6.50 -37.26
CA PHE A 222 -3.55 -7.71 -36.50
C PHE A 222 -4.82 -8.49 -36.14
N LEU A 223 -4.81 -9.82 -36.34
CA LEU A 223 -5.98 -10.68 -36.11
C LEU A 223 -6.66 -10.48 -34.75
N TYR A 224 -5.85 -10.23 -33.71
CA TYR A 224 -6.29 -10.17 -32.31
C TYR A 224 -6.15 -8.77 -31.68
N LYS A 225 -5.87 -7.74 -32.48
CA LYS A 225 -5.83 -6.35 -31.98
C LYS A 225 -7.26 -5.81 -31.85
N PRO A 226 -7.68 -5.34 -30.66
CA PRO A 226 -8.94 -4.63 -30.50
C PRO A 226 -8.79 -3.25 -31.13
N GLY A 227 -9.33 -3.05 -32.33
CA GLY A 227 -9.23 -1.78 -33.06
C GLY A 227 -10.51 -1.41 -33.82
N ASP A 228 -11.20 -2.41 -34.37
CA ASP A 228 -12.48 -2.21 -35.05
C ASP A 228 -13.65 -2.28 -34.06
N VAL A 229 -14.35 -1.15 -33.87
CA VAL A 229 -15.52 -1.03 -32.99
C VAL A 229 -16.70 -1.88 -33.45
N ASN A 230 -16.77 -2.20 -34.75
CA ASN A 230 -17.83 -3.01 -35.33
C ASN A 230 -17.56 -4.51 -35.24
N ARG A 231 -16.35 -4.91 -34.82
CA ARG A 231 -15.96 -6.31 -34.70
C ARG A 231 -16.06 -6.78 -33.25
N SER A 232 -16.76 -7.89 -33.02
CA SER A 232 -16.77 -8.53 -31.70
C SER A 232 -15.35 -8.99 -31.32
N PRO A 233 -14.93 -8.80 -30.05
CA PRO A 233 -13.59 -9.18 -29.62
C PRO A 233 -13.36 -10.70 -29.79
N PRO A 234 -12.26 -11.12 -30.45
CA PRO A 234 -11.94 -12.54 -30.59
C PRO A 234 -11.56 -13.16 -29.23
N PHE A 235 -11.93 -14.41 -29.00
CA PHE A 235 -11.57 -15.13 -27.78
C PHE A 235 -10.09 -15.55 -27.83
N ILE A 236 -9.26 -14.95 -26.99
CA ILE A 236 -7.83 -15.27 -26.89
C ILE A 236 -7.63 -16.22 -25.70
N ILE A 237 -7.59 -17.52 -25.96
CA ILE A 237 -6.98 -18.50 -25.04
C ILE A 237 -5.56 -18.74 -25.54
N PRO A 238 -4.54 -18.87 -24.68
CA PRO A 238 -3.31 -19.53 -25.10
C PRO A 238 -3.63 -21.01 -25.39
N THR A 239 -3.99 -21.33 -26.63
CA THR A 239 -4.01 -22.72 -27.09
C THR A 239 -2.56 -23.09 -27.37
N SER A 240 -1.91 -23.73 -26.40
CA SER A 240 -0.72 -24.53 -26.67
C SER A 240 -1.14 -25.72 -27.53
N LEU A 241 -1.15 -25.59 -28.84
CA LEU A 241 -1.19 -26.70 -29.80
C LEU A 241 -0.92 -26.13 -31.21
N GLY A 242 0.22 -26.52 -31.77
CA GLY A 242 0.74 -26.13 -33.08
C GLY A 242 2.24 -26.30 -33.10
#